data_AF-A0A959EYL3-F1
#
_entry.id   AF-A0A959EYL3-F1
#
_cell.length_a   1.000
_cell.length_b   1.000
_cell.length_c   1.000
_cell.angle_alpha   90.00
_cell.angle_beta   90.00
_cell.angle_gamma   90.00
#
_symmetry.space_group_name_H-M   'P 1'
#
loop_
_entity.id
_entity.type
_entity.pdbx_description
1 polymer ?
#
loop_
_entity_poly.entity_id
_entity_poly.type
_entity_poly.pdbx_seq_one_letter_code
_entity_poly.pdbx_strand_id
1 'polypeptide(L)'
;GTTIVPYNLFLASGIGRHQDIREMRLGIILAVLIGGVISMAILIVGAQMEGVFSFAGLASALSEKTGPWAARLFSFGLLVAGFTSAVTAPLAAAVTAGSLLDRDRGNWAPDSRNFRLVWATVLGIGLFFGLTKVQPIPAIILAQAINGALLPIVAVFLFLAVNDRQLLGSTYTNGLPANIGMLFIVGLTSYLGLHHLLAAWSKAVPALAISSGATLWVKFAGTALILAWLGGKVLSGRPTRGDRRDGR
;
A
#
# COMPACT_ATOMS: atom_id res chain seq x y z
N GLY A 1 3.44 -4.88 4.78
CA GLY A 1 3.59 -3.40 4.72
C GLY A 1 4.04 -2.87 3.37
N THR A 2 4.56 -3.70 2.44
CA THR A 2 5.12 -3.25 1.16
C THR A 2 4.17 -3.43 -0.04
N THR A 3 3.13 -4.26 0.07
CA THR A 3 2.21 -4.58 -1.04
C THR A 3 1.08 -3.57 -1.20
N ILE A 4 0.56 -3.05 -0.09
CA ILE A 4 -0.43 -1.98 -0.07
C ILE A 4 0.24 -0.84 0.68
N VAL A 5 0.55 0.23 -0.04
CA VAL A 5 1.13 1.43 0.54
C VAL A 5 0.09 2.54 0.45
N PRO A 6 -0.23 3.25 1.54
CA PRO A 6 -1.28 4.27 1.54
C PRO A 6 -1.19 5.29 0.40
N TYR A 7 0.03 5.69 -0.02
CA TYR A 7 0.21 6.63 -1.13
C TYR A 7 -0.35 6.11 -2.46
N ASN A 8 -0.37 4.79 -2.70
CA ASN A 8 -0.94 4.22 -3.94
C ASN A 8 -2.43 4.53 -4.07
N LEU A 9 -3.14 4.65 -2.95
CA LEU A 9 -4.57 5.01 -2.95
C LEU A 9 -4.75 6.48 -3.34
N PHE A 10 -3.91 7.37 -2.80
CA PHE A 10 -3.91 8.78 -3.16
C PHE A 10 -3.51 8.98 -4.63
N LEU A 11 -2.46 8.30 -5.10
CA LEU A 11 -2.02 8.32 -6.49
C LEU A 11 -3.11 7.82 -7.44
N ALA A 12 -3.75 6.69 -7.11
CA ALA A 12 -4.87 6.15 -7.90
C ALA A 12 -6.05 7.13 -7.96
N SER A 13 -6.39 7.78 -6.84
CA SER A 13 -7.46 8.79 -6.80
C SER A 13 -7.13 10.08 -7.55
N GLY A 14 -5.84 10.46 -7.59
CA GLY A 14 -5.36 11.66 -8.27
C GLY A 14 -5.30 11.49 -9.79
N ILE A 15 -4.84 10.34 -10.27
CA ILE A 15 -4.66 10.05 -11.70
C ILE A 15 -5.96 9.53 -12.34
N GLY A 16 -6.78 8.78 -11.59
CA GLY A 16 -7.98 8.12 -12.11
C GLY A 16 -9.19 9.02 -12.41
N ARG A 17 -9.07 10.35 -12.29
CA ARG A 17 -10.21 11.29 -12.43
C ARG A 17 -10.91 11.26 -13.79
N HIS A 18 -10.26 10.74 -14.83
CA HIS A 18 -10.75 10.72 -16.21
C HIS A 18 -10.92 9.30 -16.75
N GLN A 19 -10.86 8.28 -15.89
CA GLN A 19 -10.97 6.89 -16.31
C GLN A 19 -12.25 6.24 -15.79
N ASP A 20 -12.79 5.33 -16.59
CA ASP A 20 -13.94 4.54 -16.17
C ASP A 20 -13.55 3.52 -15.10
N ILE A 21 -14.45 3.25 -14.16
CA ILE A 21 -14.23 2.28 -13.07
C ILE A 21 -13.84 0.90 -13.61
N ARG A 22 -14.37 0.50 -14.77
CA ARG A 22 -14.04 -0.77 -15.41
C ARG A 22 -12.58 -0.81 -15.87
N GLU A 23 -12.09 0.27 -16.47
CA GLU A 23 -10.70 0.39 -16.92
C GLU A 23 -9.75 0.37 -15.73
N MET A 24 -10.07 1.14 -14.69
CA MET A 24 -9.29 1.16 -13.45
C MET A 24 -9.20 -0.23 -12.81
N ARG A 25 -10.33 -0.97 -12.75
CA ARG A 25 -10.35 -2.35 -12.21
C ARG A 25 -9.49 -3.31 -13.04
N LEU A 26 -9.60 -3.26 -14.36
CA LEU A 26 -8.79 -4.10 -15.24
C LEU A 26 -7.30 -3.79 -15.08
N GLY A 27 -6.94 -2.50 -15.02
CA GLY A 27 -5.57 -2.06 -14.76
C GLY A 27 -5.04 -2.58 -13.43
N ILE A 28 -5.82 -2.47 -12.35
CA ILE A 28 -5.42 -2.98 -11.02
C ILE A 28 -5.29 -4.51 -11.02
N ILE A 29 -6.23 -5.24 -11.61
CA ILE A 29 -6.19 -6.71 -11.67
C ILE A 29 -4.92 -7.16 -12.41
N LEU A 30 -4.65 -6.58 -13.58
CA LEU A 30 -3.48 -6.92 -14.37
C LEU A 30 -2.18 -6.59 -13.61
N ALA A 31 -2.11 -5.41 -13.00
CA ALA A 31 -0.94 -4.98 -12.23
C ALA A 31 -0.65 -5.90 -11.04
N VAL A 32 -1.69 -6.29 -10.28
CA VAL A 32 -1.55 -7.19 -9.13
C VAL A 32 -1.14 -8.59 -9.57
N LEU A 33 -1.72 -9.13 -10.64
CA LEU A 33 -1.37 -10.46 -11.15
C LEU A 33 0.07 -10.51 -11.67
N ILE A 34 0.46 -9.55 -12.50
CA ILE A 34 1.83 -9.45 -13.02
C ILE A 34 2.82 -9.25 -11.86
N GLY A 35 2.51 -8.34 -10.93
CA GLY A 35 3.35 -8.12 -9.74
C GLY A 35 3.50 -9.36 -8.86
N GLY A 36 2.43 -10.15 -8.73
CA GLY A 36 2.44 -11.44 -8.03
C GLY A 36 3.36 -12.46 -8.73
N VAL A 37 3.26 -12.60 -10.05
CA VAL A 37 4.14 -13.48 -10.85
C VAL A 37 5.60 -13.07 -10.72
N ILE A 38 5.90 -11.78 -10.84
CA ILE A 38 7.26 -11.26 -10.66
C ILE A 38 7.79 -11.56 -9.25
N SER A 39 6.95 -11.36 -8.22
CA SER A 39 7.34 -11.64 -6.83
C SER A 39 7.64 -13.13 -6.60
N MET A 40 6.83 -14.02 -7.17
CA MET A 40 7.08 -15.46 -7.11
C MET A 40 8.38 -15.84 -7.85
N ALA A 41 8.64 -15.26 -9.01
CA ALA A 41 9.87 -15.49 -9.76
C ALA A 41 11.11 -15.06 -8.95
N ILE A 42 11.07 -13.88 -8.31
CA ILE A 42 12.17 -13.40 -7.44
C ILE A 42 12.37 -14.34 -6.26
N LEU A 43 11.30 -14.82 -5.62
CA LEU A 43 11.40 -15.78 -4.51
C LEU A 43 12.03 -17.11 -4.94
N ILE A 44 11.63 -17.64 -6.10
CA ILE A 44 12.18 -18.90 -6.63
C ILE A 44 13.69 -18.75 -6.89
N VAL A 45 14.12 -17.65 -7.50
CA VAL A 45 15.55 -17.40 -7.77
C VAL A 45 16.31 -17.17 -6.46
N GLY A 46 15.75 -16.38 -5.55
CA GLY A 46 16.37 -16.10 -4.26
C GLY A 46 16.54 -17.33 -3.37
N ALA A 47 15.59 -18.28 -3.43
CA ALA A 47 15.68 -19.54 -2.69
C ALA A 47 16.82 -20.45 -3.15
N GLN A 48 17.37 -20.23 -4.34
CA GLN A 48 18.50 -20.99 -4.88
C GLN A 48 19.85 -20.35 -4.57
N MET A 49 19.86 -19.19 -3.91
CA MET A 49 21.11 -18.55 -3.51
C MET A 49 21.67 -19.18 -2.24
N GLU A 50 22.97 -19.46 -2.26
CA GLU A 50 23.72 -19.82 -1.06
C GLU A 50 24.41 -18.58 -0.46
N GLY A 51 24.36 -18.43 0.87
CA GLY A 51 25.01 -17.33 1.58
C GLY A 51 24.20 -16.03 1.67
N VAL A 52 24.90 -14.91 1.88
CA VAL A 52 24.27 -13.61 2.10
C VAL A 52 23.72 -13.03 0.80
N PHE A 53 22.54 -12.44 0.87
CA PHE A 53 21.90 -11.76 -0.25
C PHE A 53 22.83 -10.73 -0.91
N SER A 54 23.02 -10.86 -2.23
CA SER A 54 23.68 -9.85 -3.06
C SER A 54 23.15 -9.90 -4.49
N PHE A 55 23.12 -8.74 -5.17
CA PHE A 55 22.72 -8.68 -6.59
C PHE A 55 23.67 -9.48 -7.48
N ALA A 56 24.97 -9.50 -7.15
CA ALA A 56 25.95 -10.32 -7.84
C ALA A 56 25.65 -11.82 -7.67
N GLY A 57 25.31 -12.25 -6.45
CA GLY A 57 24.93 -13.63 -6.16
C GLY A 57 23.66 -14.06 -6.90
N LEU A 58 22.64 -13.18 -6.98
CA LEU A 58 21.43 -13.42 -7.79
C LEU A 58 21.78 -13.61 -9.27
N ALA A 59 22.63 -12.75 -9.83
CA ALA A 59 23.05 -12.81 -11.22
C ALA A 59 23.84 -14.11 -11.52
N SER A 60 24.73 -14.52 -10.61
CA SER A 60 25.47 -15.79 -10.73
C SER A 60 24.54 -17.00 -10.66
N ALA A 61 23.64 -17.05 -9.67
CA ALA A 61 22.67 -18.14 -9.53
C ALA A 61 21.77 -18.29 -10.78
N LEU A 62 21.32 -17.17 -11.35
CA LEU A 62 20.59 -17.14 -12.64
C LEU A 62 21.46 -17.62 -13.80
N SER A 63 22.71 -17.17 -13.87
CA SER A 63 23.65 -17.54 -14.92
C SER A 63 23.95 -19.04 -14.92
N GLU A 64 24.14 -19.64 -13.75
CA GLU A 64 24.46 -21.07 -13.61
C GLU A 64 23.30 -21.96 -14.04
N LYS A 65 22.05 -21.55 -13.77
CA LYS A 65 20.86 -22.37 -14.09
C LYS A 65 20.35 -22.15 -15.52
N THR A 66 20.45 -20.94 -16.05
CA THR A 66 19.75 -20.53 -17.29
C THR A 66 20.72 -20.02 -18.37
N GLY A 67 21.99 -19.82 -18.02
CA GLY A 67 23.07 -19.41 -18.92
C GLY A 67 23.46 -17.94 -18.79
N PRO A 68 24.61 -17.52 -19.36
CA PRO A 68 25.20 -16.19 -19.15
C PRO A 68 24.34 -15.01 -19.59
N TRP A 69 23.40 -15.22 -20.52
CA TRP A 69 22.48 -14.19 -20.98
C TRP A 69 21.48 -13.77 -19.87
N ALA A 70 21.15 -14.68 -18.94
CA ALA A 70 20.21 -14.41 -17.87
C ALA A 70 20.73 -13.35 -16.90
N ALA A 71 22.04 -13.37 -16.59
CA ALA A 71 22.68 -12.33 -15.77
C ALA A 71 22.63 -10.94 -16.43
N ARG A 72 22.80 -10.89 -17.76
CA ARG A 72 22.71 -9.62 -18.52
C ARG A 72 21.28 -9.09 -18.52
N LEU A 73 20.30 -9.97 -18.76
CA LEU A 73 18.89 -9.60 -18.72
C LEU A 73 18.47 -9.15 -17.32
N PHE A 74 18.94 -9.82 -16.27
CA PHE A 74 18.71 -9.43 -14.88
C PHE A 74 19.29 -8.04 -14.58
N SER A 75 20.53 -7.78 -14.99
CA SER A 75 21.19 -6.49 -14.79
C SER A 75 20.46 -5.35 -15.52
N PHE A 76 20.01 -5.62 -16.75
CA PHE A 76 19.19 -4.68 -17.51
C PHE A 76 17.83 -4.45 -16.85
N GLY A 77 17.16 -5.51 -16.39
CA GLY A 77 15.90 -5.42 -15.66
C GLY A 77 16.04 -4.61 -14.36
N LEU A 78 17.13 -4.81 -13.63
CA LEU A 78 17.44 -4.05 -12.41
C LEU A 78 17.63 -2.55 -12.71
N LEU A 79 18.30 -2.22 -13.82
CA LEU A 79 18.44 -0.84 -14.29
C LEU A 79 17.08 -0.21 -14.62
N VAL A 80 16.24 -0.90 -15.41
CA VAL A 80 14.91 -0.42 -15.81
C VAL A 80 13.99 -0.25 -14.60
N ALA A 81 14.03 -1.18 -13.64
CA ALA A 81 13.27 -1.10 -12.39
C ALA A 81 13.70 0.11 -11.53
N GLY A 82 15.02 0.35 -11.43
CA GLY A 82 15.57 1.52 -10.75
C GLY A 82 15.15 2.83 -11.41
N PHE A 83 15.24 2.92 -12.74
CA PHE A 83 14.83 4.10 -13.49
C PHE A 83 13.34 4.40 -13.33
N THR A 84 12.48 3.37 -13.43
CA THR A 84 11.03 3.52 -13.23
C THR A 84 10.71 4.04 -11.83
N SER A 85 11.42 3.55 -10.80
CA SER A 85 11.25 4.00 -9.41
C SER A 85 11.69 5.47 -9.22
N ALA A 86 12.80 5.85 -9.86
CA ALA A 86 13.33 7.22 -9.81
C ALA A 86 12.36 8.26 -10.41
N VAL A 87 11.49 7.86 -11.35
CA VAL A 87 10.45 8.74 -11.92
C VAL A 87 9.17 8.70 -11.10
N THR A 88 8.72 7.50 -10.70
CA THR A 88 7.42 7.30 -10.05
C THR A 88 7.36 7.80 -8.61
N ALA A 89 8.45 7.67 -7.83
CA ALA A 89 8.46 8.14 -6.44
C ALA A 89 8.34 9.67 -6.30
N PRO A 90 9.13 10.48 -7.04
CA PRO A 90 8.94 11.94 -7.06
C PRO A 90 7.57 12.37 -7.57
N LEU A 91 7.03 11.68 -8.58
CA LEU A 91 5.68 11.95 -9.10
C LEU A 91 4.62 11.70 -8.03
N ALA A 92 4.69 10.56 -7.35
CA ALA A 92 3.75 10.21 -6.29
C ALA A 92 3.80 11.20 -5.13
N ALA A 93 5.00 11.64 -4.74
CA ALA A 93 5.17 12.67 -3.71
C ALA A 93 4.55 14.01 -4.13
N ALA A 94 4.78 14.46 -5.36
CA ALA A 94 4.25 15.72 -5.87
C ALA A 94 2.71 15.70 -6.01
N VAL A 95 2.14 14.61 -6.52
CA VAL A 95 0.67 14.42 -6.59
C VAL A 95 0.05 14.39 -5.19
N THR A 96 0.68 13.68 -4.25
CA THR A 96 0.18 13.61 -2.87
C THR A 96 0.25 14.98 -2.20
N ALA A 97 1.37 15.70 -2.34
CA ALA A 97 1.52 17.05 -1.81
C ALA A 97 0.46 18.01 -2.39
N GLY A 98 0.21 17.95 -3.71
CA GLY A 98 -0.87 18.71 -4.34
C GLY A 98 -2.25 18.38 -3.76
N SER A 99 -2.56 17.10 -3.57
CA SER A 99 -3.85 16.69 -2.99
C SER A 99 -4.10 17.21 -1.57
N LEU A 100 -3.04 17.49 -0.80
CA LEU A 100 -3.12 17.96 0.58
C LEU A 100 -2.99 19.49 0.73
N LEU A 101 -2.22 20.14 -0.16
CA LEU A 101 -1.79 21.53 -0.01
C LEU A 101 -2.41 22.47 -1.05
N ASP A 102 -3.08 21.97 -2.09
CA ASP A 102 -3.73 22.79 -3.12
C ASP A 102 -5.05 23.40 -2.64
N ARG A 103 -4.95 24.27 -1.63
CA ARG A 103 -6.10 25.00 -1.06
C ARG A 103 -6.70 26.02 -2.04
N ASP A 104 -5.87 26.56 -2.94
CA ASP A 104 -6.24 27.65 -3.87
C ASP A 104 -6.45 27.19 -5.33
N ARG A 105 -6.52 25.87 -5.59
CA ARG A 105 -6.85 25.24 -6.89
C ARG A 105 -6.12 25.84 -8.10
N GLY A 106 -4.79 25.95 -8.03
CA GLY A 106 -4.02 26.52 -9.15
C GLY A 106 -2.50 26.44 -9.03
N ASN A 107 -1.98 26.27 -7.81
CA ASN A 107 -0.54 26.29 -7.55
C ASN A 107 0.12 24.91 -7.60
N TRP A 108 -0.61 23.87 -7.97
CA TRP A 108 -0.17 22.47 -7.96
C TRP A 108 -0.41 21.73 -9.27
N ALA A 109 -0.62 22.46 -10.38
CA ALA A 109 -0.57 21.86 -11.71
C ALA A 109 0.78 21.15 -11.94
N PRO A 110 0.87 20.13 -12.81
CA PRO A 110 2.13 19.44 -13.09
C PRO A 110 3.29 20.36 -13.52
N ASP A 111 2.97 21.47 -14.19
CA ASP A 111 3.94 22.50 -14.60
C ASP A 111 4.20 23.59 -13.55
N SER A 112 3.49 23.55 -12.42
CA SER A 112 3.66 24.52 -11.35
C SER A 112 5.03 24.38 -10.66
N ARG A 113 5.49 25.51 -10.10
CA ARG A 113 6.74 25.56 -9.34
C ARG A 113 6.71 24.62 -8.13
N ASN A 114 5.58 24.56 -7.40
CA ASN A 114 5.47 23.73 -6.20
C ASN A 114 5.57 22.23 -6.53
N PHE A 115 4.90 21.80 -7.59
CA PHE A 115 4.96 20.41 -8.06
C PHE A 115 6.38 20.00 -8.44
N ARG A 116 7.05 20.83 -9.26
CA ARG A 116 8.44 20.59 -9.69
C ARG A 116 9.43 20.64 -8.54
N LEU A 117 9.23 21.50 -7.55
CA LEU A 117 10.08 21.57 -6.35
C LEU A 117 10.00 20.29 -5.52
N VAL A 118 8.79 19.77 -5.27
CA VAL A 118 8.63 18.49 -4.55
C VAL A 118 9.30 17.37 -5.33
N TRP A 119 9.04 17.30 -6.65
CA TRP A 119 9.62 16.30 -7.52
C TRP A 119 11.16 16.34 -7.51
N ALA A 120 11.74 17.53 -7.71
CA ALA A 120 13.20 17.72 -7.72
C ALA A 120 13.83 17.43 -6.34
N THR A 121 13.14 17.75 -5.25
CA THR A 121 13.62 17.46 -3.88
C THR A 121 13.71 15.96 -3.63
N VAL A 122 12.66 15.21 -3.97
CA VAL A 122 12.66 13.74 -3.80
C VAL A 122 13.73 13.10 -4.67
N LEU A 123 13.87 13.54 -5.93
CA LEU A 123 14.92 13.05 -6.81
C LEU A 123 16.32 13.39 -6.27
N GLY A 124 16.52 14.62 -5.78
CA GLY A 124 17.79 15.07 -5.21
C GLY A 124 18.20 14.28 -3.97
N ILE A 125 17.25 13.97 -3.08
CA ILE A 125 17.49 13.10 -1.91
C ILE A 125 17.88 11.70 -2.37
N GLY A 126 17.16 11.12 -3.34
CA GLY A 126 17.47 9.81 -3.88
C GLY A 126 18.86 9.76 -4.53
N LEU A 127 19.21 10.78 -5.31
CA LEU A 127 20.52 10.92 -5.94
C LEU A 127 21.64 11.07 -4.91
N PHE A 128 21.42 11.88 -3.86
CA PHE A 128 22.38 12.07 -2.78
C PHE A 128 22.73 10.74 -2.09
N PHE A 129 21.73 9.96 -1.68
CA PHE A 129 21.97 8.64 -1.08
C PHE A 129 22.58 7.65 -2.07
N GLY A 130 22.19 7.72 -3.35
CA GLY A 130 22.77 6.89 -4.41
C GLY A 130 24.26 7.16 -4.63
N LEU A 131 24.67 8.43 -4.68
CA LEU A 131 26.07 8.84 -4.90
C LEU A 131 26.97 8.56 -3.69
N THR A 132 26.46 8.80 -2.48
CA THR A 132 27.21 8.57 -1.23
C THR A 132 27.33 7.08 -0.88
N LYS A 133 26.61 6.19 -1.59
CA LYS A 133 26.50 4.74 -1.29
C LYS A 133 26.03 4.45 0.13
N VAL A 134 25.49 5.44 0.84
CA VAL A 134 24.91 5.27 2.17
C VAL A 134 23.54 4.64 1.99
N GLN A 135 23.34 3.47 2.59
CA GLN A 135 22.05 2.80 2.59
C GLN A 135 21.22 3.31 3.78
N PRO A 136 20.12 4.05 3.57
CA PRO A 136 19.30 4.60 4.66
C PRO A 136 18.38 3.52 5.25
N ILE A 137 18.92 2.35 5.60
CA ILE A 137 18.18 1.17 6.08
C ILE A 137 17.26 1.52 7.26
N PRO A 138 17.71 2.25 8.31
CA PRO A 138 16.83 2.63 9.41
C PRO A 138 15.64 3.49 8.97
N ALA A 139 15.86 4.42 8.04
CA ALA A 139 14.79 5.27 7.50
C ALA A 139 13.81 4.46 6.64
N ILE A 140 14.30 3.50 5.85
CA ILE A 140 13.45 2.57 5.07
C ILE A 140 12.58 1.72 6.02
N ILE A 141 13.17 1.15 7.07
CA ILE A 141 12.45 0.35 8.07
C ILE A 141 11.40 1.21 8.78
N LEU A 142 11.75 2.43 9.17
CA LEU A 142 10.81 3.35 9.81
C LEU A 142 9.64 3.70 8.88
N ALA A 143 9.91 4.04 7.63
CA ALA A 143 8.86 4.32 6.63
C ALA A 143 7.94 3.10 6.43
N GLN A 144 8.50 1.89 6.38
CA GLN A 144 7.71 0.66 6.30
C GLN A 144 6.87 0.41 7.55
N ALA A 145 7.39 0.71 8.74
CA ALA A 145 6.65 0.60 9.99
C ALA A 145 5.46 1.57 10.03
N ILE A 146 5.68 2.83 9.63
CA ILE A 146 4.62 3.84 9.51
C ILE A 146 3.56 3.38 8.49
N ASN A 147 3.97 2.90 7.32
CA ASN A 147 3.05 2.36 6.33
C ASN A 147 2.23 1.18 6.88
N GLY A 148 2.89 0.27 7.61
CA GLY A 148 2.22 -0.85 8.27
C GLY A 148 1.17 -0.41 9.30
N ALA A 149 1.47 0.64 10.07
CA ALA A 149 0.57 1.20 11.08
C ALA A 149 -0.58 2.01 10.48
N LEU A 150 -0.36 2.71 9.35
CA LEU A 150 -1.39 3.50 8.67
C LEU A 150 -2.42 2.64 7.93
N LEU A 151 -2.04 1.44 7.49
CA LEU A 151 -2.92 0.53 6.73
C LEU A 151 -4.30 0.28 7.37
N PRO A 152 -4.42 -0.13 8.64
CA PRO A 152 -5.73 -0.34 9.25
C PRO A 152 -6.57 0.93 9.30
N ILE A 153 -5.94 2.09 9.56
CA ILE A 153 -6.64 3.39 9.60
C ILE A 153 -7.25 3.70 8.23
N VAL A 154 -6.46 3.56 7.18
CA VAL A 154 -6.91 3.82 5.81
C VAL A 154 -7.95 2.80 5.35
N ALA A 155 -7.79 1.52 5.70
CA ALA A 155 -8.76 0.48 5.35
C ALA A 155 -10.12 0.71 6.02
N VAL A 156 -10.13 1.09 7.31
CA VAL A 156 -11.35 1.46 8.04
C VAL A 156 -12.01 2.68 7.40
N PHE A 157 -11.22 3.72 7.09
CA PHE A 157 -11.73 4.93 6.43
C PHE A 157 -12.36 4.61 5.07
N LEU A 158 -11.68 3.85 4.22
CA LEU A 158 -12.19 3.45 2.91
C LEU A 158 -13.47 2.62 3.05
N PHE A 159 -13.52 1.68 4.00
CA PHE A 159 -14.71 0.87 4.23
C PHE A 159 -15.93 1.73 4.59
N LEU A 160 -15.74 2.79 5.37
CA LEU A 160 -16.80 3.75 5.68
C LEU A 160 -17.18 4.60 4.46
N ALA A 161 -16.19 5.19 3.79
CA ALA A 161 -16.41 6.11 2.67
C ALA A 161 -17.15 5.45 1.50
N VAL A 162 -16.80 4.21 1.15
CA VAL A 162 -17.45 3.46 0.05
C VAL A 162 -18.85 2.93 0.39
N ASN A 163 -19.24 2.99 1.66
CA ASN A 163 -20.58 2.64 2.12
C ASN A 163 -21.40 3.88 2.49
N ASP A 164 -20.83 5.08 2.37
CA ASP A 164 -21.52 6.32 2.64
C ASP A 164 -22.36 6.75 1.41
N ARG A 165 -23.67 6.77 1.61
CA ARG A 165 -24.65 7.11 0.58
C ARG A 165 -24.73 8.60 0.31
N GLN A 166 -24.37 9.45 1.27
CA GLN A 166 -24.31 10.89 1.07
C GLN A 166 -23.13 11.24 0.17
N LEU A 167 -22.03 10.48 0.28
CA LEU A 167 -20.84 10.66 -0.55
C LEU A 167 -20.97 10.07 -1.96
N LEU A 168 -21.48 8.84 -2.09
CA LEU A 168 -21.47 8.09 -3.36
C LEU A 168 -22.84 7.89 -4.02
N GLY A 169 -23.93 8.22 -3.34
CA GLY A 169 -25.28 7.87 -3.78
C GLY A 169 -25.58 6.36 -3.67
N SER A 170 -26.86 5.98 -3.73
CA SER A 170 -27.29 4.60 -3.50
C SER A 170 -26.77 3.58 -4.53
N THR A 171 -26.50 4.04 -5.76
CA THR A 171 -26.12 3.18 -6.90
C THR A 171 -24.67 2.71 -6.83
N TYR A 172 -23.76 3.52 -6.26
CA TYR A 172 -22.32 3.24 -6.25
C TYR A 172 -21.81 2.71 -4.91
N THR A 173 -22.66 2.61 -3.88
CA THR A 173 -22.29 1.97 -2.61
C THR A 173 -22.03 0.47 -2.76
N ASN A 174 -21.16 -0.05 -1.89
CA ASN A 174 -20.77 -1.45 -1.97
C ASN A 174 -21.91 -2.45 -1.66
N GLY A 175 -22.00 -3.48 -2.52
CA GLY A 175 -22.82 -4.66 -2.29
C GLY A 175 -22.29 -5.55 -1.16
N LEU A 176 -23.09 -6.54 -0.76
CA LEU A 176 -22.73 -7.51 0.30
C LEU A 176 -21.39 -8.25 0.03
N PRO A 177 -21.09 -8.78 -1.17
CA PRO A 177 -19.83 -9.47 -1.40
C PRO A 177 -18.60 -8.57 -1.25
N ALA A 178 -18.68 -7.34 -1.76
CA ALA A 178 -17.60 -6.36 -1.65
C ALA A 178 -17.37 -5.92 -0.19
N ASN A 179 -18.44 -5.81 0.60
CA ASN A 179 -18.33 -5.52 2.03
C ASN A 179 -17.74 -6.68 2.82
N ILE A 180 -18.08 -7.93 2.51
CA ILE A 180 -17.44 -9.09 3.15
C ILE A 180 -15.94 -9.10 2.84
N GLY A 181 -15.57 -8.89 1.57
CA GLY A 181 -14.17 -8.81 1.15
C GLY A 181 -13.40 -7.70 1.84
N MET A 182 -13.97 -6.49 1.93
CA MET A 182 -13.30 -5.42 2.67
C MET A 182 -13.30 -5.61 4.18
N LEU A 183 -14.32 -6.22 4.77
CA LEU A 183 -14.31 -6.55 6.20
C LEU A 183 -13.14 -7.51 6.49
N PHE A 184 -12.92 -8.50 5.62
CA PHE A 184 -11.75 -9.37 5.70
C PHE A 184 -10.43 -8.58 5.60
N ILE A 185 -10.30 -7.65 4.66
CA ILE A 185 -9.09 -6.80 4.52
C ILE A 185 -8.88 -5.92 5.75
N VAL A 186 -9.93 -5.28 6.28
CA VAL A 186 -9.88 -4.48 7.50
C VAL A 186 -9.47 -5.36 8.68
N GLY A 187 -10.00 -6.57 8.79
CA GLY A 187 -9.64 -7.52 9.83
C GLY A 187 -8.16 -7.89 9.77
N LEU A 188 -7.67 -8.28 8.59
CA LEU A 188 -6.27 -8.64 8.39
C LEU A 188 -5.33 -7.47 8.68
N THR A 189 -5.63 -6.28 8.16
CA THR A 189 -4.80 -5.08 8.37
C THR A 189 -4.83 -4.61 9.82
N SER A 190 -5.97 -4.70 10.51
CA SER A 190 -6.09 -4.38 11.94
C SER A 190 -5.31 -5.36 12.80
N TYR A 191 -5.40 -6.66 12.50
CA TYR A 191 -4.63 -7.69 13.20
C TYR A 191 -3.11 -7.47 13.06
N LEU A 192 -2.65 -7.24 11.83
CA LEU A 192 -1.22 -6.98 11.56
C LEU A 192 -0.75 -5.66 12.18
N GLY A 193 -1.56 -4.60 12.08
CA GLY A 193 -1.25 -3.31 12.71
C GLY A 193 -1.10 -3.42 14.22
N LEU A 194 -2.06 -4.08 14.88
CA LEU A 194 -2.02 -4.32 16.32
C LEU A 194 -0.85 -5.23 16.73
N HIS A 195 -0.51 -6.21 15.90
CA HIS A 195 0.69 -7.03 16.10
C HIS A 195 1.97 -6.17 16.12
N HIS A 196 2.15 -5.30 15.12
CA HIS A 196 3.33 -4.44 15.05
C HIS A 196 3.40 -3.43 16.20
N LEU A 197 2.27 -2.85 16.61
CA LEU A 197 2.19 -1.94 17.76
C LEU A 197 2.57 -2.64 19.06
N LEU A 198 1.99 -3.82 19.34
CA LEU A 198 2.30 -4.58 20.55
C LEU A 198 3.74 -5.08 20.58
N ALA A 199 4.28 -5.48 19.41
CA ALA A 199 5.68 -5.89 19.30
C ALA A 199 6.66 -4.72 19.47
N ALA A 200 6.30 -3.51 19.05
CA ALA A 200 7.09 -2.31 19.32
C ALA A 200 7.00 -1.92 20.80
N TRP A 201 5.80 -1.99 21.39
CA TRP A 201 5.57 -1.70 22.82
C TRP A 201 6.38 -2.60 23.74
N SER A 202 6.34 -3.92 23.52
CA SER A 202 7.07 -4.87 24.36
C SER A 202 8.59 -4.66 24.32
N LYS A 203 9.11 -4.19 23.19
CA LYS A 203 10.53 -3.81 23.05
C LYS A 203 10.84 -2.47 23.73
N ALA A 204 9.92 -1.51 23.68
CA ALA A 204 10.11 -0.18 24.24
C ALA A 204 9.97 -0.14 25.76
N VAL A 205 9.04 -0.92 26.33
CA VAL A 205 8.79 -0.98 27.79
C VAL A 205 8.72 -2.43 28.26
N PRO A 206 9.88 -3.11 28.42
CA PRO A 206 9.91 -4.52 28.81
C PRO A 206 9.21 -4.81 30.15
N ALA A 207 9.24 -3.84 31.08
CA ALA A 207 8.59 -3.96 32.39
C ALA A 207 7.04 -4.06 32.32
N LEU A 208 6.44 -3.58 31.23
CA LEU A 208 5.00 -3.67 30.96
C LEU A 208 4.69 -4.64 29.81
N ALA A 209 5.60 -5.57 29.53
CA ALA A 209 5.40 -6.57 28.50
C ALA A 209 4.25 -7.51 28.89
N ILE A 210 3.23 -7.55 28.04
CA ILE A 210 2.07 -8.42 28.21
C ILE A 210 2.49 -9.86 27.85
N SER A 211 1.97 -10.85 28.58
CA SER A 211 2.25 -12.27 28.31
C SER A 211 1.84 -12.66 26.88
N SER A 212 2.55 -13.62 26.27
CA SER A 212 2.31 -14.05 24.89
C SER A 212 0.85 -14.43 24.64
N GLY A 213 0.21 -15.14 25.58
CA GLY A 213 -1.21 -15.50 25.51
C GLY A 213 -2.14 -14.28 25.56
N ALA A 214 -1.89 -13.33 26.46
CA ALA A 214 -2.68 -12.10 26.54
C ALA A 214 -2.49 -11.21 25.29
N THR A 215 -1.29 -11.14 24.69
CA THR A 215 -1.10 -10.41 23.42
C THR A 215 -1.92 -10.99 22.27
N LEU A 216 -2.12 -12.31 22.24
CA LEU A 216 -2.95 -12.96 21.23
C LEU A 216 -4.42 -12.58 21.42
N TRP A 217 -4.92 -12.66 22.66
CA TRP A 217 -6.29 -12.24 22.97
C TRP A 217 -6.55 -10.76 22.67
N VAL A 218 -5.62 -9.86 23.01
CA VAL A 218 -5.74 -8.43 22.66
C VAL A 218 -5.84 -8.25 21.14
N LYS A 219 -5.02 -8.97 20.35
CA LYS A 219 -5.05 -8.88 18.88
C LYS A 219 -6.40 -9.32 18.32
N PHE A 220 -6.90 -10.48 18.75
CA PHE A 220 -8.18 -11.02 18.26
C PHE A 220 -9.37 -10.19 18.74
N ALA A 221 -9.44 -9.85 20.04
CA ALA A 221 -10.52 -9.06 20.60
C ALA A 221 -10.58 -7.67 19.99
N GLY A 222 -9.44 -6.97 19.88
CA GLY A 222 -9.36 -5.65 19.26
C GLY A 222 -9.81 -5.68 17.79
N THR A 223 -9.35 -6.68 17.03
CA THR A 223 -9.77 -6.86 15.63
C THR A 223 -11.27 -7.17 15.54
N ALA A 224 -11.78 -8.09 16.35
CA ALA A 224 -13.20 -8.45 16.36
C ALA A 224 -14.11 -7.28 16.72
N LEU A 225 -13.70 -6.44 17.68
CA LEU A 225 -14.43 -5.22 18.05
C LEU A 225 -14.52 -4.23 16.89
N ILE A 226 -13.41 -4.00 16.17
CA ILE A 226 -13.40 -3.13 14.98
C ILE A 226 -14.37 -3.69 13.92
N LEU A 227 -14.32 -4.99 13.64
CA LEU A 227 -15.17 -5.62 12.62
C LEU A 227 -16.65 -5.60 13.02
N ALA A 228 -16.97 -5.88 14.28
CA ALA A 228 -18.34 -5.85 14.78
C ALA A 228 -18.92 -4.43 14.72
N TRP A 229 -18.14 -3.43 15.14
CA TRP A 229 -18.53 -2.02 15.07
C TRP A 229 -18.79 -1.56 13.64
N LEU A 230 -17.87 -1.87 12.72
CA LEU A 230 -18.00 -1.52 11.30
C LEU A 230 -19.16 -2.24 10.61
N GLY A 231 -19.29 -3.55 10.85
CA GLY A 231 -20.38 -4.36 10.33
C GLY A 231 -21.74 -3.83 10.79
N GLY A 232 -21.88 -3.54 12.08
CA GLY A 232 -23.10 -2.96 12.65
C GLY A 232 -23.44 -1.59 12.06
N LYS A 233 -22.46 -0.69 11.94
CA LYS A 233 -22.65 0.66 11.38
C LYS A 233 -23.10 0.63 9.92
N VAL A 234 -22.54 -0.25 9.10
CA VAL A 234 -22.90 -0.36 7.67
C VAL A 234 -24.21 -1.12 7.46
N LEU A 235 -24.49 -2.15 8.27
CA LEU A 235 -25.74 -2.93 8.15
C LEU A 235 -26.96 -2.15 8.64
N SER A 236 -26.84 -1.36 9.70
CA SER A 236 -27.92 -0.50 10.21
C SER A 236 -28.29 0.65 9.26
N GLY A 237 -27.36 1.09 8.42
CA GLY A 237 -27.61 2.10 7.37
C GLY A 237 -28.25 1.56 6.08
N ARG A 238 -28.60 0.26 6.01
CA ARG A 238 -29.28 -0.32 4.83
C ARG A 238 -30.81 -0.22 5.00
N PRO A 239 -31.55 0.31 4.02
CA PRO A 239 -33.00 0.29 4.04
C PRO A 239 -33.48 -1.14 4.03
N THR A 240 -34.48 -1.42 4.86
CA THR A 240 -35.23 -2.66 4.81
C THR A 240 -35.89 -2.79 3.44
N ARG A 241 -36.12 -4.03 2.99
CA ARG A 241 -36.64 -4.37 1.65
C ARG A 241 -37.94 -3.64 1.24
N GLY A 242 -38.63 -2.98 2.18
CA GLY A 242 -39.85 -2.18 1.94
C GLY A 242 -39.60 -0.79 1.33
N ASP A 243 -38.45 -0.16 1.59
CA ASP A 243 -38.16 1.22 1.20
C ASP A 243 -37.79 1.39 -0.30
N ARG A 244 -37.68 0.27 -1.03
CA ARG A 244 -37.38 0.25 -2.47
C ARG A 244 -38.62 0.35 -3.36
N ARG A 245 -39.84 0.38 -2.80
CA ARG A 245 -41.08 0.41 -3.58
C ARG A 245 -41.66 1.80 -3.83
N ASP A 246 -41.30 2.81 -3.04
CA ASP A 246 -41.90 4.15 -3.13
C ASP A 246 -41.10 5.17 -3.95
N GLY A 247 -39.99 4.76 -4.58
CA GLY A 247 -39.13 5.63 -5.38
C GLY A 247 -39.10 5.32 -6.88
N ARG A 248 -40.22 4.87 -7.45
CA ARG A 248 -40.38 4.78 -8.92
C ARG A 248 -40.75 6.12 -9.51
#